data_AF-A0A958B6Z8-F1
#
_entry.id   AF-A0A958B6Z8-F1
#
_cell.length_a   1.000
_cell.length_b   1.000
_cell.length_c   1.000
_cell.angle_alpha   90.00
_cell.angle_beta   90.00
_cell.angle_gamma   90.00
#
_symmetry.space_group_name_H-M   'P 1'
#
loop_
_entity.id
_entity.type
_entity.pdbx_description
1 polymer ?
#
loop_
_entity_poly.entity_id
_entity_poly.type
_entity_poly.pdbx_seq_one_letter_code
_entity_poly.pdbx_strand_id
1 'polypeptide(L)'
;MELKELISDMSQLEAEFSRFEKNFGVKSSDFFQAITAGELDEFDALDEYRMDFVEWLALYKSWLSLEEKYRQLISRQPIAIQIKTAVLA
;
A
#
# COMPACT_ATOMS: atom_id res chain seq x y z
N MET A 1 8.76 16.29 -2.08
CA MET A 1 7.48 15.57 -2.11
C MET A 1 6.64 16.14 -1.01
N GLU A 2 5.63 16.89 -1.41
CA GLU A 2 4.65 17.48 -0.52
C GLU A 2 3.70 16.41 0.01
N LEU A 3 3.05 16.67 1.16
CA LEU A 3 2.12 15.71 1.75
C LEU A 3 0.94 15.39 0.81
N LYS A 4 0.46 16.38 0.04
CA LYS A 4 -0.59 16.18 -0.98
C LYS A 4 -0.15 15.24 -2.10
N GLU A 5 1.06 15.41 -2.62
CA GLU A 5 1.63 14.52 -3.64
C GLU A 5 1.74 13.09 -3.10
N LEU A 6 2.27 12.95 -1.88
CA LEU A 6 2.37 11.65 -1.22
C LEU A 6 1.01 10.95 -1.06
N ILE A 7 -0.01 11.68 -0.60
CA ILE A 7 -1.36 11.11 -0.45
C ILE A 7 -1.93 10.71 -1.82
N SER A 8 -1.66 11.48 -2.87
CA SER A 8 -2.06 11.12 -4.24
C SER A 8 -1.38 9.83 -4.69
N ASP A 9 -0.06 9.70 -4.51
CA ASP A 9 0.70 8.50 -4.87
C ASP A 9 0.20 7.26 -4.08
N MET A 10 -0.07 7.43 -2.78
CA MET A 10 -0.67 6.37 -1.96
C MET A 10 -2.03 5.93 -2.49
N SER A 11 -2.91 6.89 -2.81
CA SER A 11 -4.26 6.62 -3.32
C SER A 11 -4.24 5.90 -4.68
N GLN A 12 -3.24 6.21 -5.52
CA GLN A 12 -3.04 5.51 -6.79
C GLN A 12 -2.65 4.05 -6.58
N LEU A 13 -1.71 3.76 -5.67
CA LEU A 13 -1.36 2.37 -5.33
C LEU A 13 -2.53 1.61 -4.70
N GLU A 14 -3.32 2.27 -3.85
CA GLU A 14 -4.52 1.66 -3.27
C GLU A 14 -5.58 1.30 -4.33
N ALA A 15 -5.71 2.12 -5.37
CA ALA A 15 -6.58 1.80 -6.50
C ALA A 15 -6.08 0.56 -7.26
N GLU A 16 -4.77 0.41 -7.42
CA GLU A 16 -4.16 -0.79 -8.02
C GLU A 16 -4.41 -2.04 -7.16
N PHE A 17 -4.32 -1.95 -5.83
CA PHE A 17 -4.66 -3.07 -4.93
C PHE A 17 -6.07 -3.60 -5.15
N SER A 18 -7.01 -2.73 -5.49
CA SER A 18 -8.41 -3.11 -5.64
C SER A 18 -8.64 -4.23 -6.67
N ARG A 19 -7.76 -4.40 -7.68
CA ARG A 19 -7.87 -5.53 -8.62
C ARG A 19 -7.54 -6.87 -7.94
N PHE A 20 -6.47 -6.89 -7.16
CA PHE A 20 -6.02 -8.09 -6.45
C PHE A 20 -7.00 -8.46 -5.35
N GLU A 21 -7.50 -7.48 -4.60
CA GLU A 21 -8.50 -7.72 -3.55
C GLU A 21 -9.80 -8.30 -4.10
N LYS A 22 -10.25 -7.83 -5.28
CA LYS A 22 -11.43 -8.38 -5.96
C LYS A 22 -11.18 -9.77 -6.53
N ASN A 23 -9.99 -10.02 -7.07
CA ASN A 23 -9.63 -11.31 -7.65
C ASN A 23 -9.46 -12.40 -6.58
N PHE A 24 -8.78 -12.09 -5.47
CA PHE A 24 -8.47 -13.05 -4.41
C PHE A 24 -9.47 -13.04 -3.25
N GLY A 25 -10.36 -12.05 -3.18
CA GLY A 25 -11.41 -11.99 -2.15
C GLY A 25 -10.92 -11.66 -0.75
N VAL A 26 -9.71 -11.12 -0.60
CA VAL A 26 -9.09 -10.75 0.68
C VAL A 26 -8.51 -9.34 0.62
N LYS A 27 -8.41 -8.67 1.77
CA LYS A 27 -7.76 -7.35 1.85
C LYS A 27 -6.26 -7.46 1.74
N SER A 28 -5.62 -6.44 1.16
CA SER A 28 -4.17 -6.45 0.97
C SER A 28 -3.40 -6.56 2.29
N SER A 29 -3.93 -6.03 3.40
CA SER A 29 -3.35 -6.23 4.72
C SER A 29 -3.32 -7.70 5.16
N ASP A 30 -4.41 -8.42 4.94
CA ASP A 30 -4.55 -9.82 5.32
C ASP A 30 -3.73 -10.71 4.39
N PHE A 31 -3.72 -10.38 3.09
CA PHE A 31 -2.88 -11.05 2.11
C PHE A 31 -1.38 -10.88 2.45
N PHE A 32 -0.97 -9.69 2.88
CA PHE A 32 0.40 -9.46 3.35
C PHE A 32 0.75 -10.27 4.59
N GLN A 33 -0.19 -10.39 5.53
CA GLN A 33 0.03 -11.19 6.71
C GLN A 33 0.19 -12.67 6.34
N ALA A 34 -0.69 -13.21 5.50
CA ALA A 34 -0.65 -14.61 5.07
C ALA A 34 0.65 -14.93 4.30
N ILE A 35 1.05 -14.08 3.35
CA ILE A 35 2.28 -14.31 2.56
C ILE A 35 3.54 -14.25 3.43
N THR A 36 3.58 -13.36 4.43
CA THR A 36 4.74 -13.23 5.32
C THR A 36 4.78 -14.30 6.40
N ALA A 37 3.63 -14.88 6.75
CA ALA A 37 3.52 -16.02 7.66
C ALA A 37 3.81 -17.38 6.99
N GLY A 38 3.92 -17.44 5.65
CA GLY A 38 4.07 -18.69 4.91
C GLY A 38 2.77 -19.49 4.81
N GLU A 39 1.61 -18.85 5.00
CA GLU A 39 0.30 -19.52 4.92
C GLU A 39 -0.11 -19.84 3.48
N LEU A 40 0.61 -19.31 2.49
CA LEU A 40 0.29 -19.42 1.07
C LEU A 40 1.19 -20.40 0.30
N ASP A 41 2.01 -21.19 1.01
CA ASP A 41 2.96 -22.15 0.41
C ASP A 41 2.26 -23.16 -0.54
N GLU A 42 0.97 -23.44 -0.34
CA GLU A 42 0.19 -24.31 -1.23
C GLU A 42 0.04 -23.76 -2.66
N PHE A 43 0.16 -22.44 -2.83
CA PHE A 43 0.09 -21.75 -4.12
C PHE A 43 1.44 -21.62 -4.82
N ASP A 44 2.57 -21.86 -4.14
CA ASP A 44 3.91 -21.73 -4.73
C ASP A 44 4.14 -22.71 -5.89
N ALA A 45 3.46 -23.87 -5.87
CA ALA A 45 3.52 -24.84 -6.96
C ALA A 45 2.69 -24.44 -8.19
N LEU A 46 1.81 -23.43 -8.07
CA LEU A 46 0.86 -23.02 -9.10
C LEU A 46 1.40 -21.79 -9.85
N ASP A 47 1.95 -22.02 -11.04
CA ASP A 47 2.51 -20.97 -11.91
C ASP A 47 1.50 -19.85 -12.21
N GLU A 48 0.20 -20.16 -12.24
CA GLU A 48 -0.87 -19.21 -12.57
C GLU A 48 -1.03 -18.07 -11.55
N TYR A 49 -0.70 -18.28 -10.27
CA TYR A 49 -0.84 -17.26 -9.21
C TYR A 49 0.48 -16.55 -8.89
N ARG A 50 1.64 -17.15 -9.22
CA ARG A 50 2.94 -16.58 -8.86
C ARG A 50 3.15 -15.17 -9.40
N MET A 51 2.73 -14.90 -10.63
CA MET A 51 2.96 -13.59 -11.25
C MET A 51 2.16 -12.48 -10.55
N ASP A 52 0.88 -12.75 -10.26
CA ASP A 52 0.02 -11.83 -9.52
C ASP A 52 0.53 -11.60 -8.09
N PHE A 53 1.03 -12.65 -7.42
CA PHE A 53 1.58 -12.53 -6.06
C PHE A 53 2.85 -11.67 -6.03
N VAL A 54 3.76 -11.88 -6.99
CA VAL A 54 4.99 -11.08 -7.12
C VAL A 54 4.66 -9.62 -7.43
N GLU A 55 3.74 -9.38 -8.36
CA GLU A 55 3.31 -8.03 -8.73
C GLU A 55 2.66 -7.31 -7.54
N TRP A 56 1.70 -7.97 -6.90
CA TRP A 56 1.01 -7.43 -5.72
C TRP A 56 2.00 -7.14 -4.57
N LEU A 57 2.94 -8.06 -4.28
CA LEU A 57 3.92 -7.87 -3.21
C LEU A 57 4.85 -6.67 -3.47
N ALA A 58 5.23 -6.45 -4.74
CA ALA A 58 6.03 -5.30 -5.13
C ALA A 58 5.28 -3.98 -4.92
N LEU A 59 4.00 -3.93 -5.30
CA LEU A 59 3.12 -2.78 -5.05
C LEU A 59 2.93 -2.55 -3.55
N TYR A 60 2.68 -3.61 -2.78
CA TYR A 60 2.43 -3.50 -1.33
C TYR A 60 3.66 -2.98 -0.57
N LYS A 61 4.86 -3.47 -0.90
CA LYS A 61 6.12 -2.96 -0.33
C LYS A 61 6.35 -1.48 -0.70
N SER A 62 5.94 -1.08 -1.90
CA SER A 62 6.01 0.32 -2.33
C SER A 62 5.05 1.19 -1.51
N TRP A 63 3.82 0.72 -1.27
CA TRP A 63 2.84 1.41 -0.43
C TRP A 63 3.31 1.50 1.03
N LEU A 64 3.90 0.45 1.62
CA LEU A 64 4.48 0.50 2.97
C LEU A 64 5.57 1.58 3.08
N SER A 65 6.39 1.74 2.03
CA SER A 65 7.43 2.78 1.98
C SER A 65 6.83 4.20 1.92
N LEU A 66 5.72 4.37 1.19
CA LEU A 66 4.96 5.62 1.17
C LEU A 66 4.27 5.89 2.50
N GLU A 67 3.67 4.87 3.14
CA GLU A 67 3.04 4.99 4.45
C GLU A 67 4.07 5.43 5.50
N GLU A 68 5.24 4.80 5.56
CA GLU A 68 6.31 5.18 6.47
C GLU A 68 6.72 6.64 6.27
N LYS A 69 6.90 7.06 5.00
CA LYS A 69 7.20 8.46 4.68
C LYS A 69 6.06 9.40 5.09
N TYR A 70 4.80 8.98 4.96
CA TYR A 70 3.65 9.75 5.39
C TYR A 70 3.65 9.93 6.91
N ARG A 71 3.89 8.86 7.68
CA ARG A 71 4.02 8.91 9.14
C ARG A 71 5.16 9.84 9.58
N GLN A 72 6.29 9.80 8.88
CA GLN A 72 7.41 10.71 9.13
C GLN A 72 7.10 12.18 8.80
N LEU A 73 6.32 12.47 7.76
CA LEU A 73 5.97 13.84 7.40
C LEU A 73 4.86 14.40 8.30
N ILE A 74 3.79 13.62 8.53
CA ILE A 74 2.64 14.04 9.32
C ILE A 74 3.02 14.28 10.79
N SER A 75 4.07 13.63 11.31
CA SER A 75 4.56 13.84 12.67
C SER A 75 5.41 15.10 12.85
N ARG A 76 5.90 15.74 11.79
CA ARG A 76 6.79 16.93 11.88
C ARG A 76 6.09 18.18 12.34
N GLN A 77 4.77 18.27 12.18
CA GLN A 77 3.99 19.46 12.51
C GLN A 77 2.61 19.06 13.02
N PRO A 78 1.94 19.89 13.86
CA PRO A 78 0.56 19.65 14.23
C PRO A 78 -0.35 19.55 12.99
N ILE A 79 -1.29 18.59 12.99
CA ILE A 79 -2.23 18.35 11.88
C ILE A 79 -2.94 19.65 11.45
N ALA A 80 -3.34 20.49 12.42
CA ALA A 80 -4.00 21.76 12.13
C ALA A 80 -3.15 22.73 11.29
N ILE A 81 -1.82 22.72 11.46
CA ILE A 81 -0.90 23.54 10.66
C ILE A 81 -0.80 22.96 9.25
N GLN A 82 -0.65 21.64 9.14
CA GLN A 82 -0.54 20.98 7.84
C GLN A 82 -1.78 21.18 6.99
N ILE A 83 -2.98 21.09 7.58
CA ILE A 83 -4.25 21.38 6.89
C ILE A 83 -4.28 22.83 6.41
N LYS A 84 -3.90 23.80 7.25
CA LYS A 84 -3.86 25.22 6.86
C LYS A 84 -2.93 25.45 5.67
N THR A 85 -1.72 24.89 5.71
CA THR A 85 -0.76 24.98 4.59
C THR A 85 -1.34 24.36 3.33
N ALA A 86 -1.96 23.19 3.43
CA ALA A 86 -2.56 22.51 2.29
C ALA A 86 -3.76 23.27 1.70
N VAL A 87 -4.59 23.95 2.49
CA VAL A 87 -5.72 24.72 1.95
C VAL A 87 -5.25 26.00 1.25
N LEU A 88 -4.12 26.57 1.66
CA LEU A 88 -3.58 27.82 1.12
C LEU A 88 -2.66 27.63 -0.10
N ALA A 89 -2.21 26.41 -0.37
CA ALA A 89 -1.35 26.02 -1.49
C ALA A 89 -2.15 25.40 -2.64
#